data_AF-A0A7Y6XM79-F1
#
_entry.id   AF-A0A7Y6XM79-F1
#
_cell.length_a   1.000
_cell.length_b   1.000
_cell.length_c   1.000
_cell.angle_alpha   90.00
_cell.angle_beta   90.00
_cell.angle_gamma   90.00
#
_symmetry.space_group_name_H-M   'P 1'
#
loop_
_entity.id
_entity.type
_entity.pdbx_description
1 polymer ?
#
loop_
_entity_poly.entity_id
_entity_poly.type
_entity_poly.pdbx_seq_one_letter_code
_entity_poly.pdbx_strand_id
1 'polypeptide(L)'
;SLRMAPSGNSPRTSFELVFHFRDLERLGLVDAATGDALIRPSDRLGALYDVAGALVQAVRTPPGLYVTEARPTGFGLHRRRPRRNLLLVTFNDRPQARGLA
;
A
#
# COMPACT_ATOMS: atom_id res chain seq x y z
N SER A 1 11.57 -13.87 -7.64
CA SER A 1 11.87 -15.30 -7.48
C SER A 1 10.72 -15.97 -6.73
N LEU A 2 10.07 -16.97 -7.32
CA LEU A 2 9.00 -17.73 -6.65
C LEU A 2 9.63 -18.84 -5.79
N ARG A 3 9.15 -19.00 -4.56
CA ARG A 3 9.48 -20.15 -3.69
C ARG A 3 8.18 -20.86 -3.29
N MET A 4 8.16 -22.18 -3.46
CA MET A 4 7.05 -23.06 -3.10
C MET A 4 7.26 -23.56 -1.67
N ALA A 5 6.26 -23.40 -0.79
CA ALA A 5 6.28 -23.92 0.58
C ALA A 5 5.50 -25.26 0.65
N PRO A 6 6.01 -26.29 1.32
CA PRO A 6 5.38 -27.61 1.44
C PRO A 6 4.36 -27.61 2.57
N SER A 7 3.17 -27.05 2.31
CA SER A 7 1.89 -27.32 2.98
C SER A 7 0.90 -26.35 2.37
N GLY A 8 0.06 -26.87 1.47
CA GLY A 8 -0.91 -26.07 0.73
C GLY A 8 -1.93 -25.42 1.64
N ASN A 9 -1.66 -24.20 2.11
CA ASN A 9 -2.53 -23.03 2.03
C ASN A 9 -1.81 -21.83 2.65
N SER A 10 -1.27 -20.94 1.82
CA SER A 10 -1.12 -19.54 2.22
C SER A 10 -1.45 -18.73 0.99
N PRO A 11 -2.71 -18.34 0.78
CA PRO A 11 -3.05 -17.35 -0.21
C PRO A 11 -2.68 -16.00 0.39
N ARG A 12 -1.39 -15.79 0.70
CA ARG A 12 -0.89 -14.45 1.03
C ARG A 12 -0.97 -13.66 -0.26
N THR A 13 -2.14 -13.08 -0.51
CA THR A 13 -2.35 -12.16 -1.61
C THR A 13 -1.60 -10.89 -1.25
N SER A 14 -0.33 -10.83 -1.65
CA SER A 14 0.45 -9.61 -1.59
C SER A 14 0.03 -8.72 -2.74
N PHE A 15 -0.39 -7.50 -2.43
CA PHE A 15 -0.80 -6.49 -3.40
C PHE A 15 0.10 -5.28 -3.21
N GLU A 16 0.73 -4.81 -4.28
CA GLU A 16 1.66 -3.68 -4.23
C GLU A 16 1.12 -2.52 -5.05
N LEU A 17 1.11 -1.33 -4.46
CA LEU A 17 0.75 -0.09 -5.15
C LEU A 17 1.89 0.92 -5.06
N VAL A 18 2.08 1.65 -6.16
CA VAL A 18 3.02 2.78 -6.22
C VAL A 18 2.22 4.07 -6.23
N PHE A 19 2.50 4.95 -5.28
CA PHE A 19 1.91 6.28 -5.20
C PHE A 19 2.94 7.33 -5.57
N HIS A 20 2.53 8.36 -6.30
CA HIS A 20 3.33 9.56 -6.47
C HIS A 20 3.20 10.45 -5.24
N PHE A 21 4.33 10.95 -4.72
CA PHE A 21 4.32 11.90 -3.61
C PHE A 21 3.53 13.16 -3.92
N ARG A 22 3.54 13.61 -5.18
CA ARG A 22 2.73 14.76 -5.63
C ARG A 22 1.23 14.56 -5.39
N ASP A 23 0.73 13.35 -5.58
CA ASP A 23 -0.68 13.03 -5.34
C ASP A 23 -0.96 12.92 -3.85
N LEU A 24 -0.05 12.33 -3.08
CA LEU A 24 -0.15 12.30 -1.61
C LEU A 24 -0.17 13.71 -1.01
N GLU A 25 0.70 14.61 -1.49
CA GLU A 25 0.73 16.03 -1.11
C GLU A 25 -0.61 16.71 -1.41
N ARG A 26 -1.14 16.52 -2.63
CA ARG A 26 -2.43 17.08 -3.05
C ARG A 26 -3.60 16.60 -2.17
N LEU A 27 -3.51 15.37 -1.68
CA LEU A 27 -4.51 14.75 -0.80
C LEU A 27 -4.26 15.02 0.69
N GLY A 28 -3.23 15.78 1.06
CA GLY A 28 -2.88 16.02 2.47
C GLY A 28 -2.37 14.78 3.21
N LEU A 29 -1.90 13.76 2.48
CA LEU A 29 -1.37 12.49 3.01
C LEU A 29 0.15 12.53 3.21
N VAL A 30 0.70 13.72 3.40
CA VAL A 30 2.11 13.96 3.68
C VAL A 30 2.22 14.88 4.88
N ASP A 31 3.01 14.50 5.87
CA ASP A 31 3.31 15.33 7.03
C ASP A 31 4.01 16.62 6.58
N ALA A 32 3.46 17.77 6.97
CA ALA A 32 3.98 19.06 6.52
C ALA A 32 5.35 19.42 7.13
N ALA A 33 5.69 18.88 8.29
CA ALA A 33 6.91 19.19 9.02
C ALA A 33 8.07 18.28 8.60
N THR A 34 7.84 16.96 8.53
CA THR A 34 8.88 15.98 8.17
C THR A 34 8.91 15.67 6.68
N GLY A 35 7.81 15.96 5.98
CA GLY A 35 7.61 15.59 4.58
C GLY A 35 7.27 14.12 4.39
N ASP A 36 7.07 13.31 5.43
CA ASP A 36 6.84 11.86 5.29
C ASP A 36 5.40 11.52 4.87
N ALA A 37 5.24 10.45 4.09
CA ALA A 37 3.90 9.93 3.79
C ALA A 37 3.20 9.53 5.09
N LEU A 38 1.90 9.83 5.19
CA LEU A 38 1.06 9.51 6.34
C LEU A 38 0.45 8.11 6.28
N ILE A 39 0.69 7.35 5.20
CA ILE A 39 0.29 5.95 5.10
C ILE A 39 1.13 5.13 6.08
N ARG A 40 0.49 4.34 6.95
CA ARG A 40 1.10 3.57 8.03
C ARG A 40 0.74 2.09 7.97
N PRO A 41 1.59 1.20 8.53
CA PRO A 41 1.19 -0.18 8.75
C PRO A 41 -0.15 -0.28 9.48
N SER A 42 -0.97 -1.25 9.09
CA SER A 42 -2.37 -1.45 9.52
C SER A 42 -3.42 -0.53 8.89
N ASP A 43 -3.05 0.45 8.06
CA ASP A 43 -4.04 1.15 7.23
C ASP A 43 -4.73 0.16 6.29
N ARG A 44 -6.04 0.31 6.10
CA ARG A 44 -6.86 -0.62 5.30
C ARG A 44 -7.03 -0.12 3.87
N LEU A 45 -6.82 -1.00 2.89
CA LEU A 45 -7.28 -0.76 1.52
C LEU A 45 -8.76 -1.16 1.41
N GLY A 46 -9.63 -0.18 1.17
CA GLY A 46 -11.08 -0.40 1.05
C GLY A 46 -11.54 -0.70 -0.37
N ALA A 47 -11.08 0.07 -1.34
CA ALA A 47 -11.44 -0.08 -2.74
C ALA A 47 -10.44 0.66 -3.65
N LEU A 48 -10.48 0.33 -4.94
CA LEU A 48 -9.79 1.02 -6.02
C LEU A 48 -10.84 1.69 -6.90
N TYR A 49 -10.60 2.94 -7.21
CA TYR A 49 -11.42 3.75 -8.11
C TYR A 49 -10.55 4.22 -9.27
N ASP A 50 -11.16 4.44 -10.43
CA ASP A 50 -10.49 5.08 -11.56
C ASP A 50 -10.40 6.60 -11.35
N VAL A 51 -9.77 7.29 -12.31
CA VAL A 51 -9.58 8.75 -12.25
C VAL A 51 -10.88 9.55 -12.37
N ALA A 52 -11.96 8.95 -12.89
CA ALA A 52 -13.29 9.55 -12.96
C ALA A 52 -14.13 9.26 -11.69
N GLY A 53 -13.59 8.46 -10.76
CA GLY A 53 -14.25 8.06 -9.52
C GLY A 53 -15.13 6.81 -9.65
N ALA A 54 -15.09 6.10 -10.78
CA ALA A 54 -15.83 4.85 -10.92
C ALA A 54 -15.12 3.72 -10.16
N LEU A 55 -15.89 2.88 -9.48
CA LEU A 55 -15.37 1.74 -8.73
C LEU A 55 -14.76 0.73 -9.70
N VAL A 56 -13.46 0.45 -9.54
CA VAL A 56 -12.73 -0.58 -10.29
C VAL A 56 -12.74 -1.89 -9.52
N GLN A 57 -12.46 -1.84 -8.22
CA GLN A 57 -12.41 -3.03 -7.38
C GLN A 57 -12.73 -2.72 -5.92
N ALA A 58 -13.71 -3.40 -5.34
CA ALA A 58 -13.94 -3.38 -3.90
C ALA A 58 -13.07 -4.43 -3.20
N VAL A 59 -12.47 -4.07 -2.06
CA VAL A 59 -11.76 -5.03 -1.19
C VAL A 59 -12.72 -5.53 -0.11
N ARG A 60 -13.15 -6.79 -0.26
CA ARG A 60 -14.05 -7.43 0.71
C ARG A 60 -13.35 -7.63 2.06
N THR A 61 -14.12 -7.54 3.13
CA THR A 61 -13.64 -7.82 4.48
C THR A 61 -14.68 -8.64 5.21
N PRO A 62 -14.32 -9.80 5.80
CA PRO A 62 -12.98 -10.41 5.85
C PRO A 62 -12.54 -11.14 4.54
N PRO A 63 -11.21 -11.34 4.31
CA PRO A 63 -10.09 -11.03 5.21
C PRO A 63 -9.63 -9.56 5.22
N GLY A 64 -9.94 -8.79 4.17
CA GLY A 64 -9.44 -7.41 4.00
C GLY A 64 -7.96 -7.35 3.61
N LEU A 65 -7.50 -6.19 3.12
CA LEU A 65 -6.10 -5.92 2.78
C LEU A 65 -5.60 -4.74 3.60
N TYR A 66 -4.44 -4.91 4.22
CA TYR A 66 -3.85 -3.92 5.13
C TYR A 66 -2.41 -3.65 4.75
N VAL A 67 -1.98 -2.40 4.90
CA VAL A 67 -0.60 -2.00 4.71
C VAL A 67 0.28 -2.77 5.68
N THR A 68 1.28 -3.46 5.15
CA THR A 68 2.35 -4.08 5.93
C THR A 68 3.65 -3.30 5.83
N GLU A 69 3.86 -2.61 4.72
CA GLU A 69 5.05 -1.78 4.50
C GLU A 69 4.67 -0.56 3.64
N ALA A 70 5.23 0.60 3.98
CA ALA A 70 5.16 1.80 3.17
C ALA A 70 6.57 2.40 3.11
N ARG A 71 7.23 2.29 1.96
CA ARG A 71 8.62 2.71 1.79
C ARG A 71 8.75 3.72 0.65
N PRO A 72 9.41 4.87 0.87
CA PRO A 72 9.73 5.77 -0.22
C PRO A 72 10.66 5.09 -1.22
N THR A 73 10.36 5.23 -2.50
CA THR A 73 11.19 4.72 -3.59
C THR A 73 11.34 5.78 -4.67
N GLY A 74 12.38 5.69 -5.48
CA GLY A 74 12.65 6.64 -6.56
C GLY A 74 12.88 8.08 -6.08
N PHE A 75 14.14 8.51 -6.03
CA PHE A 75 14.53 9.87 -5.65
C PHE A 75 14.63 10.85 -6.83
N GLY A 76 14.27 10.40 -8.04
CA GLY A 76 14.32 11.25 -9.24
C GLY A 76 15.70 11.86 -9.49
N LEU A 77 16.77 11.08 -9.28
CA LEU A 77 18.17 11.55 -9.31
C LEU A 77 18.59 12.19 -10.63
N HIS A 78 17.87 11.92 -11.73
CA HIS A 78 18.09 12.52 -13.05
C HIS A 78 17.53 13.96 -13.18
N ARG A 79 16.78 14.46 -12.20
CA ARG A 79 16.17 15.80 -12.25
C ARG A 79 17.11 16.85 -11.69
N ARG A 80 17.00 18.09 -12.18
CA ARG A 80 17.77 19.26 -11.70
C ARG A 80 17.68 19.49 -10.19
N ARG A 81 16.58 19.08 -9.55
CA ARG A 81 16.41 18.99 -8.09
C ARG A 81 15.84 17.62 -7.75
N PRO A 82 16.69 16.65 -7.39
CA PRO A 82 16.23 15.33 -6.96
C PRO A 82 15.33 15.46 -5.74
N ARG A 83 14.25 14.67 -5.72
CA ARG A 83 13.33 14.60 -4.60
C ARG A 83 12.65 13.25 -4.60
N ARG A 84 12.26 12.79 -3.40
CA ARG A 84 11.39 11.63 -3.23
C ARG A 84 10.18 11.79 -4.16
N ASN A 85 9.97 10.79 -5.02
CA ASN A 85 8.98 10.90 -6.07
C ASN A 85 7.90 9.83 -5.94
N LEU A 86 8.25 8.64 -5.42
CA LEU A 86 7.34 7.51 -5.31
C LEU A 86 7.30 6.96 -3.88
N LEU A 87 6.20 6.30 -3.56
CA LEU A 87 6.02 5.49 -2.36
C LEU A 87 5.52 4.12 -2.81
N LEU A 88 6.26 3.05 -2.48
CA LEU A 88 5.76 1.69 -2.64
C LEU A 88 5.05 1.28 -1.35
N VAL A 89 3.82 0.82 -1.48
CA VAL A 89 3.02 0.33 -0.36
C VAL A 89 2.63 -1.12 -0.64
N THR A 90 2.98 -1.99 0.30
CA THR A 90 2.66 -3.41 0.25
C THR A 90 1.48 -3.67 1.17
N PHE A 91 0.47 -4.35 0.63
CA PHE A 91 -0.71 -4.78 1.34
C PHE A 91 -0.74 -6.30 1.41
N ASN A 92 -1.13 -6.83 2.57
CA ASN A 92 -1.38 -8.25 2.74
C ASN A 92 -2.74 -8.48 3.41
N ASP A 93 -3.27 -9.68 3.23
CA ASP A 93 -4.39 -10.16 4.01
C ASP A 93 -3.98 -10.27 5.48
N ARG A 94 -4.86 -9.79 6.37
CA ARG A 94 -4.67 -10.02 7.80
C ARG A 94 -5.39 -11.31 8.15
N PRO A 95 -4.67 -12.40 8.52
CA PRO A 95 -5.34 -13.59 9.02
C PRO A 95 -6.15 -13.16 10.25
N GLN A 96 -7.45 -13.41 10.22
CA GLN A 96 -8.26 -13.29 11.43
C GLN A 96 -7.63 -14.24 12.45
N ALA A 97 -7.28 -13.73 13.64
CA ALA A 97 -7.02 -14.60 14.75
C ALA A 97 -8.29 -15.43 14.95
N ARG A 98 -8.24 -16.71 14.58
CA ARG A 98 -9.22 -17.68 15.08
C ARG A 98 -9.06 -17.63 16.59
N GLY A 99 -9.98 -16.96 17.28
CA GLY A 99 -10.13 -17.13 18.71
C GLY A 99 -10.22 -18.63 18.96
N LEU A 100 -9.29 -19.17 19.75
CA LEU A 100 -9.50 -20.47 20.37
C LEU A 100 -10.68 -20.26 21.33
N ALA A 101 -11.84 -20.76 20.93
CA ALA A 101 -13.02 -20.95 21.77
C ALA A 101 -13.50 -22.37 21.53
#